data_AF-A0A1I1LQH9-F1
#
_entry.id   AF-A0A1I1LQH9-F1
#
_cell.length_a   1.000
_cell.length_b   1.000
_cell.length_c   1.000
_cell.angle_alpha   90.00
_cell.angle_beta   90.00
_cell.angle_gamma   90.00
#
_symmetry.space_group_name_H-M   'P 1'
#
loop_
_entity.id
_entity.type
_entity.pdbx_description
1 polymer ?
#
loop_
_entity_poly.entity_id
_entity_poly.type
_entity_poly.pdbx_seq_one_letter_code
_entity_poly.pdbx_strand_id
1 'polypeptide(L)'
;MKLAGWFNDCSAILFGRSAANAPVQNYTAKDVYYELSRELDIPIVYDIDCGHMPPQMTFINGAYARIESESGKGKLVQHFI
;
A
#
# COMPACT_ATOMS: atom_id res chain seq x y z
N MET A 1 1.74 14.18 4.08
CA MET A 1 2.64 13.47 3.15
C MET A 1 2.68 14.15 1.78
N LYS A 2 1.56 14.24 1.03
CA LYS A 2 1.51 14.92 -0.28
C LYS A 2 2.08 16.35 -0.28
N LEU A 3 1.53 17.24 0.54
CA LEU A 3 1.99 18.64 0.63
C LEU A 3 3.44 18.79 1.15
N ALA A 4 4.00 17.75 1.76
CA ALA A 4 5.38 17.70 2.20
C ALA A 4 6.32 17.10 1.13
N GLY A 5 5.81 16.77 -0.06
CA GLY A 5 6.60 16.20 -1.16
C GLY A 5 7.00 14.73 -0.98
N TRP A 6 6.44 14.01 0.01
CA TRP A 6 6.87 12.64 0.33
C TRP A 6 6.55 11.60 -0.74
N PHE A 7 5.64 11.92 -1.66
CA PHE A 7 5.25 11.04 -2.76
C PHE A 7 5.97 11.38 -4.06
N ASN A 8 6.86 12.38 -4.07
CA ASN A 8 7.70 12.65 -5.23
C ASN A 8 8.57 11.41 -5.49
N ASP A 9 8.62 10.97 -6.75
CA ASP A 9 9.34 9.77 -7.19
C ASP A 9 8.92 8.46 -6.50
N CYS A 10 7.73 8.42 -5.89
CA CYS A 10 7.22 7.22 -5.24
C CYS A 10 6.65 6.24 -6.29
N SER A 11 7.21 5.03 -6.36
CA SER A 11 6.81 4.03 -7.34
C SER A 11 5.44 3.38 -7.06
N ALA A 12 5.06 3.26 -5.79
CA ALA A 12 3.81 2.64 -5.35
C ALA A 12 3.56 2.91 -3.87
N ILE A 13 2.28 2.87 -3.46
CA ILE A 13 1.88 2.91 -2.04
C ILE A 13 1.22 1.57 -1.68
N LEU A 14 1.58 1.03 -0.52
CA LEU A 14 1.06 -0.23 -0.02
C LEU A 14 0.30 0.00 1.30
N PHE A 15 -0.95 -0.43 1.36
CA PHE A 15 -1.77 -0.40 2.56
C PHE A 15 -1.91 -1.79 3.17
N GLY A 16 -1.48 -1.89 4.43
CA GLY A 16 -1.74 -3.05 5.27
C GLY A 16 -3.22 -3.32 5.46
N ARG A 17 -3.57 -4.59 5.63
CA ARG A 17 -4.91 -4.96 6.09
C ARG A 17 -5.22 -4.28 7.43
N SER A 18 -6.45 -3.83 7.61
CA SER A 18 -6.85 -3.08 8.82
C SER A 18 -8.28 -3.46 9.23
N ALA A 19 -8.47 -3.72 10.52
CA ALA A 19 -9.79 -3.89 11.12
C ALA A 19 -10.56 -2.57 11.27
N ALA A 20 -9.88 -1.43 11.10
CA ALA A 20 -10.44 -0.09 11.28
C ALA A 20 -11.01 0.53 9.98
N ASN A 21 -11.28 -0.28 8.96
CA ASN A 21 -11.77 0.19 7.65
C ASN A 21 -13.31 0.17 7.54
N ALA A 22 -14.02 0.40 8.65
CA ALA A 22 -15.48 0.46 8.64
C ALA A 22 -15.96 1.65 7.77
N PRO A 23 -16.92 1.43 6.85
CA PRO A 23 -17.43 2.52 6.04
C PRO A 23 -18.11 3.61 6.87
N VAL A 24 -17.94 4.87 6.45
CA VAL A 24 -18.63 6.02 7.04
C VAL A 24 -19.52 6.63 5.97
N GLN A 25 -20.83 6.68 6.19
CA GLN A 25 -21.79 7.24 5.22
C GLN A 25 -21.64 6.62 3.80
N ASN A 26 -21.46 5.30 3.73
CA ASN A 26 -21.20 4.51 2.51
C ASN A 26 -19.85 4.79 1.83
N TYR A 27 -19.00 5.64 2.38
CA TYR A 27 -17.64 5.86 1.90
C TYR A 27 -16.70 4.80 2.48
N THR A 28 -16.03 4.05 1.61
CA THR A 28 -15.21 2.90 1.97
C THR A 28 -13.72 3.19 1.82
N ALA A 29 -12.87 2.37 2.44
CA ALA A 29 -11.43 2.45 2.23
C ALA A 29 -11.02 2.27 0.74
N LYS A 30 -11.80 1.51 -0.04
CA LYS A 30 -11.53 1.34 -1.48
C LYS A 30 -11.75 2.63 -2.25
N ASP A 31 -12.75 3.42 -1.87
CA ASP A 31 -13.00 4.73 -2.49
C ASP A 31 -11.81 5.67 -2.23
N VAL A 32 -11.30 5.70 -0.99
CA VAL A 32 -10.08 6.43 -0.64
C VAL A 32 -8.89 6.01 -1.50
N TYR A 33 -8.65 4.70 -1.66
CA TYR A 33 -7.54 4.21 -2.47
C TYR A 33 -7.69 4.60 -3.94
N TYR A 34 -8.90 4.52 -4.48
CA TYR A 34 -9.16 4.91 -5.86
C TYR A 34 -8.93 6.41 -6.09
N GLU A 35 -9.46 7.26 -5.21
CA GLU A 35 -9.26 8.70 -5.27
C GLU A 35 -7.78 9.07 -5.12
N LEU A 36 -7.09 8.50 -4.12
CA LEU A 36 -5.68 8.77 -3.87
C LEU A 36 -4.79 8.34 -5.03
N SER A 37 -5.05 7.17 -5.62
CA SER A 37 -4.29 6.70 -6.79
C SER A 37 -4.45 7.66 -7.97
N ARG A 38 -5.66 8.17 -8.22
CA ARG A 38 -5.92 9.16 -9.28
C ARG A 38 -5.33 10.53 -8.98
N GLU A 39 -5.37 10.97 -7.73
CA GLU A 39 -4.88 12.29 -7.31
C GLU A 39 -3.35 12.36 -7.28
N LEU A 40 -2.69 11.22 -7.06
CA LEU A 40 -1.23 11.12 -7.01
C LEU A 40 -0.59 10.59 -8.29
N ASP A 41 -1.36 9.94 -9.17
CA ASP A 41 -0.87 9.16 -10.31
C ASP A 41 0.13 8.07 -9.88
N ILE A 42 -0.14 7.43 -8.74
CA ILE A 42 0.69 6.39 -8.14
C ILE A 42 -0.16 5.12 -7.94
N PRO A 43 0.34 3.93 -8.31
CA PRO A 43 -0.38 2.69 -8.10
C PRO A 43 -0.48 2.36 -6.60
N ILE A 44 -1.66 1.89 -6.18
CA ILE A 44 -1.94 1.52 -4.80
C ILE A 44 -2.27 0.02 -4.71
N VAL A 45 -1.52 -0.68 -3.86
CA VAL A 45 -1.82 -2.06 -3.45
C VAL A 45 -2.35 -2.03 -2.02
N TYR A 46 -3.41 -2.76 -1.73
CA TYR A 46 -4.01 -2.80 -0.40
C TYR A 46 -4.29 -4.23 0.04
N ASP A 47 -4.66 -4.40 1.31
CA ASP A 47 -4.88 -5.71 1.95
C ASP A 47 -3.61 -6.57 2.01
N ILE A 48 -2.45 -5.93 2.13
CA ILE A 48 -1.19 -6.66 2.29
C ILE A 48 -1.00 -7.14 3.73
N ASP A 49 -0.20 -8.18 3.88
CA ASP A 49 0.18 -8.79 5.16
C ASP A 49 1.24 -7.92 5.86
N CYS A 50 0.90 -6.68 6.21
CA CYS A 50 1.80 -5.75 6.90
C CYS A 50 0.97 -4.86 7.83
N GLY A 51 1.44 -4.62 9.05
CA GLY A 51 0.71 -3.82 10.05
C GLY A 51 0.32 -4.65 11.28
N HIS A 52 -0.78 -4.31 11.94
CA HIS A 52 -1.13 -4.87 13.26
C HIS A 52 -1.83 -6.24 13.21
N MET A 53 -2.34 -6.63 12.05
CA MET A 53 -3.13 -7.86 11.90
C MET A 53 -2.27 -9.01 11.37
N PRO A 54 -2.32 -10.22 11.96
CA PRO A 54 -1.59 -11.38 11.45
C PRO A 54 -2.28 -12.04 10.24
N PRO A 55 -1.53 -12.76 9.37
CA PRO A 55 -0.06 -12.82 9.29
C PRO A 55 0.58 -11.50 8.87
N GLN A 56 1.88 -11.35 9.21
CA GLN A 56 2.69 -10.16 8.95
C GLN A 56 3.98 -10.58 8.24
N MET A 57 4.16 -10.12 7.01
CA MET A 57 5.42 -10.21 6.27
C MET A 57 6.40 -9.14 6.77
N THR A 58 7.68 -9.50 6.81
CA THR A 58 8.75 -8.58 7.20
C THR A 58 9.16 -7.70 6.02
N PHE A 59 9.07 -6.38 6.19
CA PHE A 59 9.62 -5.37 5.29
C PHE A 59 10.85 -4.74 5.92
N ILE A 60 11.92 -4.61 5.14
CA ILE A 60 13.17 -3.99 5.57
C ILE A 60 13.22 -2.59 4.99
N ASN A 61 13.09 -1.59 5.86
CA ASN A 61 13.17 -0.19 5.46
C ASN A 61 14.51 0.10 4.78
N GLY A 62 14.46 0.76 3.63
CA GLY A 62 15.64 1.10 2.83
C GLY A 62 16.15 -0.01 1.90
N ALA A 63 15.63 -1.24 1.99
CA ALA A 63 15.95 -2.28 1.01
C ALA A 63 15.28 -1.98 -0.34
N TYR A 64 15.99 -2.22 -1.44
CA TYR A 64 15.37 -2.20 -2.76
C TYR A 64 14.43 -3.39 -2.89
N ALA A 65 13.21 -3.13 -3.37
CA ALA A 65 12.18 -4.15 -3.49
C ALA A 65 11.48 -4.10 -4.85
N ARG A 66 11.11 -5.28 -5.37
CA ARG A 66 10.18 -5.43 -6.48
C ARG A 66 8.88 -6.03 -5.96
N ILE A 67 7.77 -5.42 -6.38
CA ILE A 67 6.42 -5.87 -6.06
C ILE A 67 5.72 -6.21 -7.37
N GLU A 68 5.08 -7.37 -7.40
CA GLU A 68 4.19 -7.82 -8.47
C GLU A 68 2.83 -8.11 -7.85
N SER A 69 1.75 -7.59 -8.43
CA SER A 69 0.38 -7.87 -7.99
C SER A 69 -0.52 -8.18 -9.18
N GLU A 70 -1.12 -9.36 -9.16
CA GLU A 70 -2.01 -9.84 -10.23
C GLU A 70 -3.05 -10.79 -9.65
N SER A 71 -4.32 -10.61 -10.06
CA SER A 71 -5.43 -11.52 -9.73
C SER A 71 -5.55 -11.82 -8.22
N GLY A 72 -5.36 -10.80 -7.38
CA GLY A 72 -5.44 -10.92 -5.92
C GLY A 72 -4.25 -11.61 -5.25
N LYS A 73 -3.18 -11.89 -5.99
CA LYS A 73 -1.91 -12.41 -5.45
C LYS A 73 -0.84 -11.34 -5.52
N GLY A 74 0.00 -11.30 -4.50
CA GLY A 74 1.15 -10.40 -4.41
C GLY A 74 2.45 -11.16 -4.25
N LYS A 75 3.53 -10.69 -4.87
CA LYS A 75 4.89 -11.16 -4.65
C LYS A 75 5.78 -9.97 -4.31
N LEU A 76 6.54 -10.10 -3.23
CA LEU A 76 7.55 -9.14 -2.79
C LEU A 76 8.92 -9.83 -2.86
N VAL A 77 9.88 -9.20 -3.54
CA VAL A 77 11.30 -9.60 -3.51
C VAL A 77 12.11 -8.43 -2.99
N GLN A 78 12.83 -8.62 -1.89
CA GLN A 78 13.73 -7.63 -1.29
C GLN A 78 15.18 -8.04 -1.55
N HIS A 79 16.00 -7.07 -1.96
CA HIS A 79 17.42 -7.27 -2.24
C HIS A 79 18.26 -6.66 -1.12
N PHE A 80 19.20 -7.45 -0.61
CA PHE A 80 20.13 -7.06 0.46
C PHE A 80 21.55 -7.08 -0.11
N ILE A 81 22.31 -6.02 0.19
CA ILE A 81 23.73 -5.87 -0.16
C ILE A 81 24.60 -6.11 1.07
#